data_AF-K0VQB9-F1
#
_entry.id   AF-K0VQB9-F1
#
_cell.length_a   1.000
_cell.length_b   1.000
_cell.length_c   1.000
_cell.angle_alpha   90.00
_cell.angle_beta   90.00
_cell.angle_gamma   90.00
#
_symmetry.space_group_name_H-M   'P 1'
#
loop_
_entity.id
_entity.type
_entity.pdbx_description
1 polymer ?
#
loop_
_entity_poly.entity_id
_entity_poly.type
_entity_poly.pdbx_seq_one_letter_code
_entity_poly.pdbx_strand_id
1 'polypeptide(L)'
;MDYGQVGEVTEPMRVAVVDQPAAPEATSSGSKPGVGWLVCGGVGALAIVGYLVFGPGASGSKAEWFFGAVVLVAMMLTMWLTLTIQRQSKNDVARADERLRRELAAADERSALELALTQKWHRAQMESQQRLHHAELAAQQQLARIERNNLLEQLQKQAMIEVSRAVGAHTRMLATLWTECATQLRNPDRGERETAMNAIFEQISQVVNDVSVELDNAHLLTQDDRLQDALNRVNDTVLMAIQVAEDLHADVVEGRTPETNPIPAVQRLLHERATAARRLAWSLLRTGLEDSTHGTEGQGDNA
;
A
#
# COMPACT_ATOMS: atom_id res chain seq x y z
N MET A 1 17.22 -34.50 21.93
CA MET A 1 16.56 -35.72 21.40
C MET A 1 15.67 -35.31 20.24
N ASP A 2 15.46 -36.28 19.36
CA ASP A 2 15.20 -36.24 17.92
C ASP A 2 13.73 -36.00 17.51
N TYR A 3 13.54 -35.79 16.20
CA TYR A 3 12.33 -35.78 15.35
C TYR A 3 11.42 -34.53 15.39
N GLY A 4 10.93 -33.97 14.28
CA GLY A 4 10.97 -34.35 12.86
C GLY A 4 9.78 -33.73 12.10
N GLN A 5 9.98 -33.49 10.79
CA GLN A 5 8.98 -33.34 9.70
C GLN A 5 8.20 -32.01 9.57
N VAL A 6 7.89 -31.44 8.39
CA VAL A 6 8.08 -31.76 6.95
C VAL A 6 7.71 -30.48 6.14
N GLY A 7 8.28 -30.32 4.92
CA GLY A 7 7.78 -29.39 3.89
C GLY A 7 8.91 -28.87 2.98
N GLU A 8 9.49 -29.69 2.10
CA GLU A 8 9.18 -29.83 0.66
C GLU A 8 9.82 -28.75 -0.27
N VAL A 9 10.45 -29.26 -1.34
CA VAL A 9 10.69 -28.64 -2.67
C VAL A 9 11.70 -27.48 -2.80
N THR A 10 12.94 -27.80 -3.17
CA THR A 10 13.47 -27.70 -4.56
C THR A 10 14.99 -27.92 -4.58
N GLU A 11 15.43 -28.90 -5.37
CA GLU A 11 16.84 -29.15 -5.66
C GLU A 11 17.48 -27.98 -6.40
N PRO A 12 18.76 -27.65 -6.14
CA PRO A 12 19.48 -26.70 -6.98
C PRO A 12 19.67 -27.30 -8.37
N MET A 13 19.03 -26.67 -9.35
CA MET A 13 19.13 -26.94 -10.78
C MET A 13 20.61 -27.08 -11.18
N ARG A 14 21.04 -28.32 -11.41
CA ARG A 14 22.29 -28.61 -12.12
C ARG A 14 22.13 -28.09 -13.54
N VAL A 15 22.90 -27.06 -13.87
CA VAL A 15 23.09 -26.61 -15.25
C VAL A 15 23.66 -27.79 -16.04
N ALA A 16 22.80 -28.43 -16.82
CA ALA A 16 23.21 -29.35 -17.86
C ALA A 16 24.02 -28.53 -18.88
N VAL A 17 25.32 -28.80 -18.95
CA VAL A 17 26.10 -28.55 -20.15
C VAL A 17 25.47 -29.43 -21.23
N VAL A 18 24.60 -28.83 -22.03
CA VAL A 18 24.11 -29.45 -23.26
C VAL A 18 25.19 -29.28 -24.30
N ASP A 19 25.68 -30.42 -24.77
CA ASP A 19 26.58 -30.59 -25.89
C ASP A 19 26.23 -29.67 -27.05
N GLN A 20 27.25 -28.94 -27.51
CA GLN A 20 27.21 -28.12 -28.70
C GLN A 20 27.22 -29.07 -29.91
N PRO A 21 26.15 -29.14 -30.73
CA PRO A 21 26.21 -29.93 -31.95
C PRO A 21 27.19 -29.27 -32.93
N ALA A 22 28.07 -30.11 -33.45
CA ALA A 22 29.06 -29.77 -34.48
C ALA A 22 28.45 -28.91 -35.59
N ALA A 23 29.19 -27.86 -35.97
CA ALA A 23 28.85 -26.97 -37.06
C ALA A 23 28.65 -27.77 -38.36
N PRO A 24 27.62 -27.46 -39.17
CA PRO A 24 27.42 -28.12 -40.45
C PRO A 24 28.52 -27.70 -41.43
N GLU A 25 29.23 -28.70 -41.95
CA GLU A 25 29.95 -28.60 -43.21
C GLU A 25 28.96 -28.19 -44.31
N ALA A 26 29.18 -27.01 -44.89
CA ALA A 26 28.68 -26.67 -46.20
C ALA A 26 29.87 -26.16 -47.03
N THR A 27 30.32 -27.06 -47.88
CA THR A 27 31.20 -26.84 -49.01
C THR A 27 30.77 -25.60 -49.79
N SER A 28 31.66 -24.60 -49.88
CA SER A 28 31.64 -23.69 -51.03
C SER A 28 33.00 -23.77 -51.71
N SER A 29 32.92 -24.31 -52.91
CA SER A 29 34.02 -24.48 -53.83
C SER A 29 34.62 -23.12 -54.21
N GLY A 30 35.93 -23.14 -54.39
CA GLY A 30 36.53 -22.48 -55.54
C GLY A 30 36.73 -20.98 -55.39
N SER A 31 37.88 -20.63 -54.84
CA SER A 31 38.80 -19.71 -55.52
C SER A 31 40.05 -19.64 -54.66
N LYS A 32 41.07 -20.44 -55.00
CA LYS A 32 42.42 -20.26 -54.48
C LYS A 32 42.91 -18.91 -55.00
N PRO A 33 43.06 -17.84 -54.19
CA PRO A 33 43.77 -16.68 -54.67
C PRO A 33 45.26 -17.00 -54.56
N GLY A 34 45.98 -16.95 -55.68
CA GLY A 34 47.41 -16.63 -55.61
C GLY A 34 48.43 -17.75 -55.83
N VAL A 35 48.10 -18.87 -56.48
CA VAL A 35 49.16 -19.79 -56.99
C VAL A 35 49.48 -19.53 -58.47
N GLY A 36 48.50 -19.03 -59.26
CA GLY A 36 48.70 -18.74 -60.68
C GLY A 36 49.65 -17.58 -60.98
N TRP A 37 49.74 -16.58 -60.09
CA TRP A 37 50.61 -15.41 -60.33
C TRP A 37 52.10 -15.71 -60.08
N LEU A 38 52.42 -16.50 -59.04
CA LEU A 38 53.81 -16.89 -58.74
C LEU A 38 54.39 -17.83 -59.80
N VAL A 39 53.58 -18.75 -60.34
CA VAL A 39 54.03 -19.66 -61.41
C VAL A 39 54.23 -18.90 -62.73
N CYS A 40 53.36 -17.94 -63.07
CA CYS A 40 53.50 -17.18 -64.31
C CYS A 40 54.65 -16.16 -64.25
N GLY A 41 54.90 -15.55 -63.08
CA GLY A 41 56.06 -14.67 -62.86
C GLY A 41 57.39 -15.43 -62.87
N GLY A 42 57.44 -16.62 -62.23
CA GLY A 42 58.62 -17.47 -62.18
C GLY A 42 59.01 -18.06 -63.54
N VAL A 43 58.03 -18.52 -64.33
CA VAL A 43 58.27 -19.04 -65.70
C VAL A 43 58.68 -17.91 -66.64
N GLY A 44 58.12 -16.71 -66.49
CA GLY A 44 58.54 -15.52 -67.25
C GLY A 44 59.98 -15.11 -66.98
N ALA A 45 60.41 -15.10 -65.71
CA ALA A 45 61.79 -14.78 -65.33
C ALA A 45 62.80 -15.85 -65.82
N LEU A 46 62.44 -17.14 -65.72
CA LEU A 46 63.26 -18.25 -66.23
C LEU A 46 63.39 -18.22 -67.76
N ALA A 47 62.35 -17.84 -68.48
CA ALA A 47 62.40 -17.69 -69.94
C ALA A 47 63.29 -16.51 -70.37
N ILE A 48 63.27 -15.40 -69.63
CA ILE A 48 64.13 -14.22 -69.89
C ILE A 48 65.61 -14.55 -69.61
N VAL A 49 65.90 -15.22 -68.49
CA VAL A 49 67.28 -15.67 -68.15
C VAL A 49 67.77 -16.72 -69.13
N GLY A 50 66.92 -17.68 -69.51
CA GLY A 50 67.25 -18.71 -70.52
C GLY A 50 67.56 -18.11 -71.89
N TYR A 51 66.83 -17.08 -72.31
CA TYR A 51 67.06 -16.41 -73.59
C TYR A 51 68.33 -15.53 -73.59
N LEU A 52 68.67 -14.90 -72.46
CA LEU A 52 69.91 -14.13 -72.29
C LEU A 52 71.18 -15.02 -72.29
N VAL A 53 71.09 -16.25 -71.79
CA VAL A 53 72.24 -17.17 -71.71
C VAL A 53 72.43 -17.99 -72.99
N PHE A 54 71.36 -18.28 -73.76
CA PHE A 54 71.42 -19.15 -74.95
C PHE A 54 71.18 -18.47 -76.31
N GLY A 55 71.09 -17.13 -76.38
CA GLY A 55 70.92 -16.41 -77.65
C GLY A 55 72.23 -16.18 -78.41
N PRO A 56 72.40 -16.67 -79.66
CA PRO A 56 73.55 -16.33 -80.49
C PRO A 56 73.31 -15.01 -81.25
N GLY A 57 74.18 -14.01 -81.07
CA GLY A 57 74.49 -13.03 -82.12
C GLY A 57 74.21 -11.53 -81.86
N ALA A 58 75.31 -10.76 -81.96
CA ALA A 58 75.43 -9.35 -82.37
C ALA A 58 74.93 -8.23 -81.43
N SER A 59 75.91 -7.62 -80.76
CA SER A 59 75.87 -6.31 -80.12
C SER A 59 75.37 -5.21 -81.08
N GLY A 60 74.33 -4.47 -80.67
CA GLY A 60 74.20 -3.05 -81.08
C GLY A 60 72.81 -2.46 -81.43
N SER A 61 71.74 -3.22 -81.70
CA SER A 61 70.45 -2.57 -82.07
C SER A 61 69.18 -3.40 -81.85
N LYS A 62 69.22 -4.73 -82.02
CA LYS A 62 68.00 -5.57 -81.84
C LYS A 62 67.57 -5.73 -80.38
N ALA A 63 68.53 -5.74 -79.45
CA ALA A 63 68.26 -5.91 -78.01
C ALA A 63 67.40 -4.77 -77.43
N GLU A 64 67.57 -3.53 -77.91
CA GLU A 64 66.79 -2.37 -77.44
C GLU A 64 65.31 -2.47 -77.82
N TRP A 65 64.99 -3.00 -79.00
CA TRP A 65 63.59 -3.17 -79.43
C TRP A 65 62.88 -4.29 -78.67
N PHE A 66 63.58 -5.39 -78.35
CA PHE A 66 63.04 -6.45 -77.49
C PHE A 66 62.83 -5.98 -76.05
N PHE A 67 63.75 -5.17 -75.51
CA PHE A 67 63.60 -4.59 -74.18
C PHE A 67 62.38 -3.66 -74.13
N GLY A 68 62.19 -2.80 -75.15
CA GLY A 68 61.02 -1.96 -75.29
C GLY A 68 59.71 -2.75 -75.39
N ALA A 69 59.69 -3.84 -76.16
CA ALA A 69 58.51 -4.70 -76.31
C ALA A 69 58.13 -5.42 -75.00
N VAL A 70 59.12 -5.96 -74.27
CA VAL A 70 58.87 -6.64 -72.98
C VAL A 70 58.38 -5.65 -71.93
N VAL A 71 58.95 -4.44 -71.86
CA VAL A 71 58.49 -3.39 -70.93
C VAL A 71 57.06 -2.94 -71.28
N LEU A 72 56.72 -2.80 -72.56
CA LEU A 72 55.38 -2.43 -73.00
C LEU A 72 54.34 -3.52 -72.66
N VAL A 73 54.67 -4.79 -72.88
CA VAL A 73 53.81 -5.93 -72.49
C VAL A 73 53.67 -5.99 -70.97
N ALA A 74 54.74 -5.75 -70.21
CA ALA A 74 54.67 -5.68 -68.75
C ALA A 74 53.78 -4.53 -68.27
N MET A 75 53.89 -3.33 -68.85
CA MET A 75 53.00 -2.19 -68.55
C MET A 75 51.54 -2.47 -68.93
N MET A 76 51.29 -3.10 -70.07
CA MET A 76 49.95 -3.46 -70.50
C MET A 76 49.33 -4.53 -69.57
N LEU A 77 50.12 -5.51 -69.15
CA LEU A 77 49.70 -6.52 -68.18
C LEU A 77 49.45 -5.94 -66.80
N THR A 78 50.29 -5.02 -66.30
CA THR A 78 50.07 -4.38 -64.99
C THR A 78 48.85 -3.47 -65.01
N MET A 79 48.64 -2.72 -66.10
CA MET A 79 47.42 -1.92 -66.30
C MET A 79 46.17 -2.81 -66.36
N TRP A 80 46.23 -3.94 -67.09
CA TRP A 80 45.13 -4.91 -67.15
C TRP A 80 44.84 -5.55 -65.79
N LEU A 81 45.87 -5.98 -65.07
CA LEU A 81 45.75 -6.55 -63.73
C LEU A 81 45.15 -5.53 -62.74
N THR A 82 45.57 -4.26 -62.85
CA THR A 82 45.05 -3.17 -62.03
C THR A 82 43.58 -2.90 -62.34
N LEU A 83 43.20 -2.82 -63.62
CA LEU A 83 41.82 -2.58 -64.03
C LEU A 83 40.88 -3.73 -63.64
N THR A 84 41.36 -4.98 -63.74
CA THR A 84 40.56 -6.16 -63.35
C THR A 84 40.39 -6.27 -61.83
N ILE A 85 41.43 -6.02 -61.04
CA ILE A 85 41.35 -5.97 -59.57
C ILE A 85 40.44 -4.84 -59.11
N GLN A 86 40.54 -3.65 -59.73
CA GLN A 86 39.64 -2.53 -59.41
C GLN A 86 38.19 -2.83 -59.77
N ARG A 87 37.94 -3.61 -60.82
CA ARG A 87 36.58 -4.01 -61.21
C ARG A 87 36.01 -5.10 -60.30
N GLN A 88 36.84 -6.04 -59.88
CA GLN A 88 36.46 -7.07 -58.90
C GLN A 88 36.20 -6.47 -57.52
N SER A 89 37.08 -5.60 -57.02
CA SER A 89 36.90 -4.95 -55.72
C SER A 89 35.63 -4.09 -55.68
N LYS A 90 35.31 -3.36 -56.75
CA LYS A 90 34.04 -2.60 -56.86
C LYS A 90 32.82 -3.51 -56.79
N ASN A 91 32.86 -4.66 -57.47
CA ASN A 91 31.74 -5.60 -57.48
C ASN A 91 31.59 -6.34 -56.14
N ASP A 92 32.69 -6.68 -55.47
CA ASP A 92 32.66 -7.36 -54.18
C ASP A 92 32.24 -6.42 -53.05
N VAL A 93 32.67 -5.14 -53.09
CA VAL A 93 32.16 -4.08 -52.20
C VAL A 93 30.66 -3.89 -52.40
N ALA A 94 30.18 -3.85 -53.65
CA ALA A 94 28.75 -3.72 -53.92
C ALA A 94 27.93 -4.92 -53.42
N ARG A 95 28.47 -6.14 -53.53
CA ARG A 95 27.82 -7.37 -53.01
C ARG A 95 27.84 -7.45 -51.49
N ALA A 96 28.94 -7.01 -50.86
CA ALA A 96 29.04 -6.97 -49.41
C ALA A 96 28.08 -5.92 -48.82
N ASP A 97 28.01 -4.72 -49.42
CA ASP A 97 27.05 -3.67 -49.05
C ASP A 97 25.62 -4.19 -49.18
N GLU A 98 25.29 -4.84 -50.28
CA GLU A 98 23.95 -5.39 -50.51
C GLU A 98 23.59 -6.52 -49.52
N ARG A 99 24.55 -7.37 -49.13
CA ARG A 99 24.33 -8.39 -48.08
C ARG A 99 24.15 -7.76 -46.71
N LEU A 100 24.98 -6.79 -46.34
CA LEU A 100 24.86 -6.05 -45.09
C LEU A 100 23.51 -5.33 -45.00
N ARG A 101 23.04 -4.72 -46.08
CA ARG A 101 21.71 -4.08 -46.12
C ARG A 101 20.58 -5.06 -45.84
N ARG A 102 20.65 -6.28 -46.39
CA ARG A 102 19.62 -7.30 -46.15
C ARG A 102 19.69 -7.87 -44.74
N GLU A 103 20.90 -8.10 -44.22
CA GLU A 103 21.08 -8.58 -42.85
C GLU A 103 20.66 -7.53 -41.82
N LEU A 104 20.97 -6.25 -42.06
CA LEU A 104 20.48 -5.13 -41.26
C LEU A 104 18.96 -5.01 -41.35
N ALA A 105 18.36 -5.11 -42.54
CA ALA A 105 16.91 -5.07 -42.68
C ALA A 105 16.21 -6.22 -41.93
N ALA A 106 16.75 -7.43 -42.00
CA ALA A 106 16.20 -8.58 -41.28
C ALA A 106 16.42 -8.50 -39.75
N ALA A 107 17.54 -7.92 -39.31
CA ALA A 107 17.81 -7.69 -37.89
C ALA A 107 16.91 -6.58 -37.32
N ASP A 108 16.68 -5.51 -38.09
CA ASP A 108 15.81 -4.40 -37.70
C ASP A 108 14.33 -4.83 -37.64
N GLU A 109 13.89 -5.72 -38.53
CA GLU A 109 12.55 -6.32 -38.47
C GLU A 109 12.36 -7.15 -37.20
N ARG A 110 13.36 -7.96 -36.81
CA ARG A 110 13.31 -8.77 -35.58
C ARG A 110 13.35 -7.90 -34.33
N SER A 111 14.21 -6.89 -34.29
CA SER A 111 14.29 -5.97 -33.17
C SER A 111 12.98 -5.17 -33.02
N ALA A 112 12.37 -4.74 -34.13
CA ALA A 112 11.08 -4.06 -34.12
C ALA A 112 9.95 -4.95 -33.56
N LEU A 113 9.93 -6.23 -33.93
CA LEU A 113 8.97 -7.19 -33.39
C LEU A 113 9.18 -7.45 -31.88
N GLU A 114 10.41 -7.64 -31.44
CA GLU A 114 10.75 -7.83 -30.03
C GLU A 114 10.39 -6.59 -29.19
N LEU A 115 10.66 -5.38 -29.70
CA LEU A 115 10.25 -4.13 -29.07
C LEU A 115 8.72 -4.00 -29.01
N ALA A 116 8.00 -4.39 -30.06
CA ALA A 116 6.55 -4.36 -30.05
C ALA A 116 5.96 -5.34 -29.02
N LEU A 117 6.56 -6.52 -28.86
CA LEU A 117 6.13 -7.52 -27.86
C LEU A 117 6.43 -7.07 -26.43
N THR A 118 7.63 -6.57 -26.17
CA THR A 118 8.01 -6.04 -24.84
C THR A 118 7.15 -4.85 -24.45
N GLN A 119 6.84 -3.94 -25.39
CA GLN A 119 5.90 -2.85 -25.13
C GLN A 119 4.50 -3.36 -24.78
N LYS A 120 3.99 -4.39 -25.46
CA LYS A 120 2.69 -5.00 -25.13
C LYS A 120 2.69 -5.63 -23.74
N TRP A 121 3.74 -6.37 -23.40
CA TRP A 121 3.90 -6.97 -22.07
C TRP A 121 4.00 -5.92 -20.97
N HIS A 122 4.81 -4.88 -21.16
CA HIS A 122 4.91 -3.78 -20.20
C HIS A 122 3.58 -3.04 -20.02
N ARG A 123 2.83 -2.79 -21.09
CA ARG A 123 1.50 -2.18 -20.99
C ARG A 123 0.54 -3.07 -20.20
N ALA A 124 0.47 -4.36 -20.54
CA ALA A 124 -0.40 -5.30 -19.82
C ALA A 124 -0.01 -5.43 -18.33
N GLN A 125 1.28 -5.43 -18.02
CA GLN A 125 1.77 -5.45 -16.64
C GLN A 125 1.47 -4.17 -15.87
N MET A 126 1.61 -3.00 -16.50
CA MET A 126 1.25 -1.73 -15.88
C MET A 126 -0.25 -1.65 -15.62
N GLU A 127 -1.08 -2.11 -16.57
CA GLU A 127 -2.53 -2.17 -16.38
C GLU A 127 -2.93 -3.12 -15.25
N SER A 128 -2.29 -4.29 -15.14
CA SER A 128 -2.58 -5.23 -14.06
C SER A 128 -2.13 -4.69 -12.70
N GLN A 129 -0.95 -4.08 -12.61
CA GLN A 129 -0.46 -3.44 -11.39
C GLN A 129 -1.33 -2.26 -10.97
N GLN A 130 -1.79 -1.43 -11.90
CA GLN A 130 -2.72 -0.34 -11.63
C GLN A 130 -4.06 -0.85 -11.09
N ARG A 131 -4.61 -1.91 -11.69
CA ARG A 131 -5.85 -2.54 -11.21
C ARG A 131 -5.69 -3.11 -9.81
N LEU A 132 -4.58 -3.81 -9.55
CA LEU A 132 -4.27 -4.34 -8.22
C LEU A 132 -4.10 -3.22 -7.18
N HIS A 133 -3.36 -2.16 -7.51
CA HIS A 133 -3.21 -1.00 -6.63
C HIS A 133 -4.55 -0.33 -6.32
N HIS A 134 -5.43 -0.19 -7.32
CA HIS A 134 -6.77 0.36 -7.07
C HIS A 134 -7.63 -0.55 -6.20
N ALA A 135 -7.59 -1.86 -6.42
CA ALA A 135 -8.29 -2.81 -5.57
C ALA A 135 -7.77 -2.77 -4.13
N GLU A 136 -6.46 -2.72 -3.94
CA GLU A 136 -5.81 -2.61 -2.63
C GLU A 136 -6.18 -1.29 -1.93
N LEU A 137 -6.14 -0.16 -2.63
CA LEU A 137 -6.55 1.13 -2.07
C LEU A 137 -8.03 1.13 -1.67
N ALA A 138 -8.90 0.50 -2.45
CA ALA A 138 -10.31 0.35 -2.11
C ALA A 138 -10.50 -0.52 -0.86
N ALA A 139 -9.75 -1.64 -0.75
CA ALA A 139 -9.78 -2.50 0.43
C ALA A 139 -9.27 -1.76 1.68
N GLN A 140 -8.16 -1.02 1.58
CA GLN A 140 -7.63 -0.21 2.68
C GLN A 140 -8.60 0.89 3.11
N GLN A 141 -9.29 1.53 2.17
CA GLN A 141 -10.33 2.51 2.50
C GLN A 141 -11.51 1.88 3.24
N GLN A 142 -11.93 0.69 2.83
CA GLN A 142 -12.98 -0.04 3.54
C GLN A 142 -12.54 -0.43 4.94
N LEU A 143 -11.32 -0.94 5.09
CA LEU A 143 -10.76 -1.28 6.40
C LEU A 143 -10.67 -0.07 7.32
N ALA A 144 -10.16 1.06 6.83
CA ALA A 144 -10.10 2.31 7.60
C ALA A 144 -11.49 2.83 8.01
N ARG A 145 -12.52 2.63 7.17
CA ARG A 145 -13.91 2.98 7.51
C ARG A 145 -14.45 2.07 8.62
N ILE A 146 -14.21 0.76 8.51
CA ILE A 146 -14.64 -0.22 9.52
C ILE A 146 -13.95 0.06 10.86
N GLU A 147 -12.64 0.28 10.85
CA GLU A 147 -11.86 0.60 12.04
C GLU A 147 -12.33 1.89 12.71
N ARG A 148 -12.54 2.96 11.92
CA ARG A 148 -13.11 4.22 12.42
C ARG A 148 -14.48 4.01 13.07
N ASN A 149 -15.37 3.25 12.43
CA ASN A 149 -16.69 2.98 12.97
C ASN A 149 -16.62 2.18 14.27
N ASN A 150 -15.75 1.17 14.32
CA ASN A 150 -15.52 0.37 15.53
C ASN A 150 -14.99 1.23 16.68
N LEU A 151 -14.00 2.10 16.43
CA LEU A 151 -13.48 3.02 17.44
C LEU A 151 -14.55 3.98 17.97
N LEU A 152 -15.40 4.51 17.09
CA LEU A 152 -16.53 5.36 17.51
C LEU A 152 -17.53 4.59 18.39
N GLU A 153 -17.86 3.36 18.00
CA GLU A 153 -18.75 2.50 18.78
C GLU A 153 -18.16 2.16 20.16
N GLN A 154 -16.86 1.89 20.24
CA GLN A 154 -16.16 1.65 21.51
C GLN A 154 -16.17 2.89 22.41
N LEU A 155 -15.89 4.07 21.87
CA LEU A 155 -15.97 5.33 22.61
C LEU A 155 -17.38 5.59 23.15
N GLN A 156 -18.40 5.33 22.34
CA GLN A 156 -19.81 5.45 22.76
C GLN A 156 -20.15 4.46 23.89
N LYS A 157 -19.72 3.19 23.78
CA LYS A 157 -19.91 2.18 24.82
C LYS A 157 -19.23 2.59 26.12
N GLN A 158 -17.99 3.09 26.05
CA GLN A 158 -17.26 3.57 27.23
C GLN A 158 -17.96 4.76 27.89
N ALA A 159 -18.35 5.77 27.11
CA ALA A 159 -19.07 6.94 27.61
C ALA A 159 -20.37 6.54 28.32
N MET A 160 -21.14 5.61 27.73
CA MET A 160 -22.37 5.10 28.34
C MET A 160 -22.12 4.38 29.68
N ILE A 161 -21.01 3.64 29.81
CA ILE A 161 -20.61 3.00 31.06
C ILE A 161 -20.23 4.06 32.11
N GLU A 162 -19.42 5.05 31.72
CA GLU A 162 -18.97 6.13 32.61
C GLU A 162 -20.16 6.95 33.12
N VAL A 163 -21.07 7.36 32.26
CA VAL A 163 -22.30 8.09 32.62
C VAL A 163 -23.19 7.25 33.53
N SER A 164 -23.40 5.96 33.22
CA SER A 164 -24.18 5.05 34.06
C SER A 164 -23.56 4.89 35.46
N ARG A 165 -22.23 4.88 35.54
CA ARG A 165 -21.48 4.84 36.80
C ARG A 165 -21.59 6.16 37.57
N ALA A 166 -21.41 7.30 36.91
CA ALA A 166 -21.49 8.63 37.48
C ALA A 166 -22.90 8.91 38.03
N VAL A 167 -23.94 8.72 37.22
CA VAL A 167 -25.35 8.85 37.64
C VAL A 167 -25.64 7.96 38.85
N GLY A 168 -25.15 6.71 38.87
CA GLY A 168 -25.33 5.81 40.00
C GLY A 168 -24.54 6.20 41.26
N ALA A 169 -23.37 6.82 41.12
CA ALA A 169 -22.57 7.32 42.23
C ALA A 169 -23.21 8.58 42.84
N HIS A 170 -23.54 9.57 42.00
CA HIS A 170 -24.11 10.83 42.44
C HIS A 170 -25.53 10.65 42.99
N THR A 171 -26.35 9.79 42.42
CA THR A 171 -27.68 9.43 42.97
C THR A 171 -27.56 8.88 44.40
N ARG A 172 -26.57 8.03 44.67
CA ARG A 172 -26.33 7.49 46.02
C ARG A 172 -25.82 8.56 46.97
N MET A 173 -24.93 9.43 46.51
CA MET A 173 -24.42 10.55 47.30
C MET A 173 -25.55 11.52 47.68
N LEU A 174 -26.41 11.90 46.72
CA LEU A 174 -27.61 12.70 46.98
C LEU A 174 -28.52 12.02 48.01
N ALA A 175 -28.77 10.71 47.88
CA ALA A 175 -29.59 9.98 48.85
C ALA A 175 -29.01 10.05 50.29
N THR A 176 -27.68 9.95 50.44
CA THR A 176 -27.00 10.12 51.73
C THR A 176 -27.20 11.53 52.29
N LEU A 177 -26.90 12.57 51.50
CA LEU A 177 -27.05 13.98 51.91
C LEU A 177 -28.49 14.30 52.30
N TRP A 178 -29.47 13.80 51.54
CA TRP A 178 -30.88 13.95 51.86
C TRP A 178 -31.29 13.25 53.16
N THR A 179 -30.70 12.10 53.47
CA THR A 179 -30.93 11.41 54.76
C THR A 179 -30.34 12.20 55.92
N GLU A 180 -29.20 12.84 55.70
CA GLU A 180 -28.56 13.74 56.65
C GLU A 180 -29.41 15.00 56.89
N CYS A 181 -29.95 15.64 55.83
CA CYS A 181 -30.93 16.72 55.93
C CYS A 181 -32.12 16.33 56.81
N ALA A 182 -32.71 15.15 56.57
CA ALA A 182 -33.84 14.65 57.34
C ALA A 182 -33.51 14.43 58.82
N THR A 183 -32.25 14.10 59.13
CA THR A 183 -31.76 13.95 60.50
C THR A 183 -31.58 15.31 61.17
N GLN A 184 -30.97 16.27 60.47
CA GLN A 184 -30.73 17.63 60.99
C GLN A 184 -32.02 18.42 61.18
N LEU A 185 -33.05 18.20 60.37
CA LEU A 185 -34.39 18.78 60.57
C LEU A 185 -34.99 18.46 61.95
N ARG A 186 -34.56 17.35 62.58
CA ARG A 186 -35.02 16.93 63.90
C ARG A 186 -34.14 17.47 65.04
N ASN A 187 -33.05 18.18 64.74
CA ASN A 187 -32.16 18.76 65.74
C ASN A 187 -32.88 19.89 66.48
N PRO A 188 -32.99 19.85 67.82
CA PRO A 188 -33.65 20.89 68.61
C PRO A 188 -32.90 22.24 68.58
N ASP A 189 -31.58 22.25 68.43
CA ASP A 189 -30.79 23.49 68.37
C ASP A 189 -30.94 24.15 67.00
N ARG A 190 -31.45 25.40 66.98
CA ARG A 190 -31.65 26.16 65.74
C ARG A 190 -30.33 26.53 65.07
N GLY A 191 -29.34 26.98 65.82
CA GLY A 191 -28.07 27.45 65.27
C GLY A 191 -27.25 26.30 64.69
N GLU A 192 -27.22 25.16 65.40
CA GLU A 192 -26.58 23.95 64.88
C GLU A 192 -27.32 23.38 63.66
N ARG A 193 -28.66 23.37 63.70
CA ARG A 193 -29.48 22.93 62.56
C ARG A 193 -29.22 23.77 61.32
N GLU A 194 -29.25 25.10 61.44
CA GLU A 194 -29.01 26.01 60.32
C GLU A 194 -27.60 25.85 59.74
N THR A 195 -26.57 25.79 60.60
CA THR A 195 -25.17 25.62 60.16
C THR A 195 -24.96 24.28 59.44
N ALA A 196 -25.50 23.18 59.99
CA ALA A 196 -25.40 21.86 59.39
C ALA A 196 -26.19 21.79 58.07
N MET A 197 -27.40 22.35 58.04
CA MET A 197 -28.24 22.39 56.83
C MET A 197 -27.53 23.15 55.70
N ASN A 198 -26.91 24.30 55.97
CA ASN A 198 -26.16 25.07 54.96
C ASN A 198 -25.04 24.24 54.32
N ALA A 199 -24.24 23.55 55.14
CA ALA A 199 -23.15 22.71 54.64
C ALA A 199 -23.66 21.53 53.80
N ILE A 200 -24.82 20.95 54.15
CA ILE A 200 -25.42 19.87 53.37
C ILE A 200 -26.00 20.40 52.06
N PHE A 201 -26.65 21.56 52.05
CA PHE A 201 -27.20 22.18 50.83
C PHE A 201 -26.11 22.58 49.83
N GLU A 202 -24.97 23.07 50.31
CA GLU A 202 -23.81 23.34 49.46
C GLU A 202 -23.30 22.05 48.78
N GLN A 203 -23.18 20.96 49.55
CA GLN A 203 -22.80 19.65 49.00
C GLN A 203 -23.84 19.10 48.01
N ILE A 204 -25.14 19.25 48.29
CA ILE A 204 -26.21 18.85 47.35
C ILE A 204 -26.05 19.64 46.05
N SER A 205 -25.85 20.95 46.13
CA SER A 205 -25.66 21.82 44.95
C SER A 205 -24.45 21.40 44.11
N GLN A 206 -23.34 21.07 44.76
CA GLN A 206 -22.13 20.57 44.08
C GLN A 206 -22.41 19.25 43.36
N VAL A 207 -22.99 18.26 44.04
CA VAL A 207 -23.27 16.94 43.44
C VAL A 207 -24.24 17.05 42.29
N VAL A 208 -25.22 17.95 42.37
CA VAL A 208 -26.14 18.20 41.26
C VAL A 208 -25.42 18.81 40.06
N ASN A 209 -24.58 19.83 40.27
CA ASN A 209 -23.79 20.41 39.18
C ASN A 209 -22.91 19.35 38.50
N ASP A 210 -22.28 18.47 39.28
CA ASP A 210 -21.47 17.37 38.76
C ASP A 210 -22.33 16.37 37.94
N VAL A 211 -23.57 16.08 38.37
CA VAL A 211 -24.52 15.29 37.56
C VAL A 211 -24.85 15.98 36.24
N SER A 212 -25.19 17.26 36.26
CA SER A 212 -25.56 17.99 35.03
C SER A 212 -24.43 17.99 34.01
N VAL A 213 -23.19 18.24 34.44
CA VAL A 213 -22.01 18.20 33.54
C VAL A 213 -21.81 16.81 32.93
N GLU A 214 -21.93 15.75 33.75
CA GLU A 214 -21.80 14.37 33.26
C GLU A 214 -22.93 13.98 32.29
N LEU A 215 -24.15 14.47 32.51
CA LEU A 215 -25.28 14.25 31.60
C LEU A 215 -25.12 15.03 30.28
N ASP A 216 -24.63 16.25 30.32
CA ASP A 216 -24.36 17.06 29.11
C ASP A 216 -23.24 16.43 28.27
N ASN A 217 -22.19 15.92 28.92
CA ASN A 217 -21.13 15.16 28.24
C ASN A 217 -21.69 13.87 27.61
N ALA A 218 -22.60 13.18 28.31
CA ALA A 218 -23.29 12.01 27.76
C ALA A 218 -24.10 12.34 26.50
N HIS A 219 -24.71 13.53 26.49
CA HIS A 219 -25.55 14.01 25.39
C HIS A 219 -24.77 14.21 24.10
N LEU A 220 -23.51 14.62 24.19
CA LEU A 220 -22.62 14.76 23.03
C LEU A 220 -22.18 13.43 22.42
N LEU A 221 -22.23 12.35 23.21
CA LEU A 221 -21.68 11.05 22.85
C LEU A 221 -22.76 10.01 22.52
N THR A 222 -24.00 10.25 22.95
CA THR A 222 -25.11 9.31 22.78
C THR A 222 -25.95 9.70 21.55
N GLN A 223 -26.17 8.73 20.66
CA GLN A 223 -27.04 8.89 19.49
C GLN A 223 -28.43 8.24 19.66
N ASP A 224 -28.71 7.67 20.83
CA ASP A 224 -29.99 7.00 21.13
C ASP A 224 -30.96 7.96 21.82
N ASP A 225 -32.01 8.37 21.09
CA ASP A 225 -33.04 9.29 21.56
C ASP A 225 -33.74 8.82 22.85
N ARG A 226 -33.89 7.49 23.04
CA ARG A 226 -34.59 6.93 24.21
C ARG A 226 -33.74 7.03 25.46
N LEU A 227 -32.44 6.81 25.33
CA LEU A 227 -31.49 7.02 26.42
C LEU A 227 -31.40 8.52 26.74
N GLN A 228 -31.35 9.37 25.72
CA GLN A 228 -31.32 10.82 25.86
C GLN A 228 -32.56 11.34 26.62
N ASP A 229 -33.76 10.88 26.26
CA ASP A 229 -34.99 11.18 26.99
C ASP A 229 -34.95 10.70 28.45
N ALA A 230 -34.36 9.54 28.70
CA ALA A 230 -34.24 9.01 30.05
C ALA A 230 -33.27 9.82 30.91
N LEU A 231 -32.16 10.28 30.33
CA LEU A 231 -31.18 11.16 30.97
C LEU A 231 -31.78 12.55 31.23
N ASN A 232 -32.55 13.10 30.29
CA ASN A 232 -33.29 14.37 30.48
C ASN A 232 -34.25 14.27 31.67
N ARG A 233 -35.00 13.18 31.81
CA ARG A 233 -35.89 12.97 32.98
C ARG A 233 -35.13 12.88 34.30
N VAL A 234 -33.88 12.39 34.29
CA VAL A 234 -33.01 12.43 35.48
C VAL A 234 -32.63 13.87 35.79
N ASN A 235 -32.20 14.63 34.78
CA ASN A 235 -31.86 16.06 34.94
C ASN A 235 -33.05 16.87 35.47
N ASP A 236 -34.25 16.71 34.90
CA ASP A 236 -35.47 17.40 35.36
C ASP A 236 -35.78 17.09 36.83
N THR A 237 -35.59 15.84 37.23
CA THR A 237 -35.82 15.39 38.61
C THR A 237 -34.77 15.97 39.57
N VAL A 238 -33.53 16.09 39.10
CA VAL A 238 -32.42 16.70 39.83
C VAL A 238 -32.64 18.20 40.02
N LEU A 239 -33.08 18.91 38.98
CA LEU A 239 -33.46 20.33 39.08
C LEU A 239 -34.64 20.53 40.03
N MET A 240 -35.65 19.67 39.96
CA MET A 240 -36.76 19.66 40.93
C MET A 240 -36.25 19.41 42.36
N ALA A 241 -35.24 18.56 42.55
CA ALA A 241 -34.64 18.30 43.85
C ALA A 241 -33.92 19.54 44.42
N ILE A 242 -33.27 20.34 43.58
CA ILE A 242 -32.68 21.63 43.99
C ILE A 242 -33.78 22.58 44.46
N GLN A 243 -34.86 22.73 43.69
CA GLN A 243 -35.97 23.61 44.06
C GLN A 243 -36.52 23.25 45.46
N VAL A 244 -36.70 21.95 45.72
CA VAL A 244 -37.13 21.45 47.03
C VAL A 244 -36.08 21.70 48.12
N ALA A 245 -34.80 21.63 47.78
CA ALA A 245 -33.71 21.94 48.71
C ALA A 245 -33.72 23.43 49.11
N GLU A 246 -33.91 24.32 48.13
CA GLU A 246 -33.99 25.77 48.33
C GLU A 246 -35.20 26.15 49.19
N ASP A 247 -36.38 25.59 48.88
CA ASP A 247 -37.60 25.82 49.66
C ASP A 247 -37.43 25.36 51.11
N LEU A 248 -36.83 24.18 51.30
CA LEU A 248 -36.53 23.63 52.63
C LEU A 248 -35.51 24.48 53.39
N HIS A 249 -34.47 24.96 52.70
CA HIS A 249 -33.47 25.86 53.26
C HIS A 249 -34.11 27.17 53.74
N ALA A 250 -34.96 27.78 52.92
CA ALA A 250 -35.68 29.00 53.26
C ALA A 250 -36.55 28.79 54.52
N ASP A 251 -37.28 27.67 54.61
CA ASP A 251 -38.07 27.34 55.79
C ASP A 251 -37.22 27.18 57.05
N VAL A 252 -36.05 26.52 56.95
CA VAL A 252 -35.13 26.34 58.07
C VAL A 252 -34.54 27.66 58.57
N VAL A 253 -34.14 28.55 57.65
CA VAL A 253 -33.62 29.89 57.97
C VAL A 253 -34.70 30.75 58.63
N GLU A 254 -35.91 30.74 58.07
CA GLU A 254 -37.06 31.48 58.61
C GLU A 254 -37.60 30.86 59.91
N GLY A 255 -37.17 29.65 60.26
CA GLY A 255 -37.60 28.93 61.46
C GLY A 255 -39.01 28.34 61.34
N ARG A 256 -39.53 28.20 60.12
CA ARG A 256 -40.76 27.46 59.82
C ARG A 256 -40.45 25.97 59.80
N THR A 257 -41.41 25.16 60.26
CA THR A 257 -41.35 23.71 60.11
C THR A 257 -42.19 23.31 58.90
N PRO A 258 -41.61 22.65 57.87
CA PRO A 258 -42.35 22.21 56.71
C PRO A 258 -43.51 21.29 57.11
N GLU A 259 -44.70 21.54 56.57
CA GLU A 259 -45.94 20.82 56.93
C GLU A 259 -45.89 19.34 56.52
N THR A 260 -45.12 19.00 55.48
CA THR A 260 -44.81 17.63 55.06
C THR A 260 -43.35 17.57 54.64
N ASN A 261 -42.61 16.55 55.09
CA ASN A 261 -41.21 16.36 54.68
C ASN A 261 -41.15 15.92 53.20
N PRO A 262 -40.66 16.76 52.26
CA PRO A 262 -40.65 16.44 50.84
C PRO A 262 -39.52 15.48 50.44
N ILE A 263 -38.53 15.29 51.32
CA ILE A 263 -37.29 14.54 51.06
C ILE A 263 -37.56 13.10 50.57
N PRO A 264 -38.44 12.29 51.21
CA PRO A 264 -38.64 10.90 50.79
C PRO A 264 -39.32 10.75 49.41
N ALA A 265 -40.05 11.78 48.96
CA ALA A 265 -40.68 11.77 47.64
C ALA A 265 -39.65 12.06 46.55
N VAL A 266 -38.82 13.09 46.75
CA VAL A 266 -37.73 13.46 45.84
C VAL A 266 -36.72 12.31 45.70
N GLN A 267 -36.29 11.71 46.81
CA GLN A 267 -35.37 10.56 46.79
C GLN A 267 -35.93 9.38 45.98
N ARG A 268 -37.21 9.05 46.16
CA ARG A 268 -37.86 7.95 45.42
C ARG A 268 -37.90 8.23 43.92
N LEU A 269 -38.29 9.45 43.54
CA LEU A 269 -38.36 9.82 42.13
C LEU A 269 -36.98 9.80 41.48
N LEU A 270 -35.97 10.37 42.13
CA LEU A 270 -34.60 10.41 41.62
C LEU A 270 -34.03 9.00 41.44
N HIS A 271 -34.26 8.12 42.42
CA HIS A 271 -33.86 6.72 42.32
C HIS A 271 -34.58 5.98 41.18
N GLU A 272 -35.89 6.20 41.01
CA GLU A 272 -36.67 5.58 39.94
C GLU A 272 -36.16 6.02 38.56
N ARG A 273 -35.97 7.32 38.35
CA ARG A 273 -35.47 7.85 37.06
C ARG A 273 -34.05 7.40 36.76
N ALA A 274 -33.15 7.49 37.74
CA ALA A 274 -31.76 7.03 37.57
C ALA A 274 -31.70 5.53 37.27
N THR A 275 -32.56 4.73 37.91
CA THR A 275 -32.65 3.29 37.64
C THR A 275 -33.19 2.99 36.24
N ALA A 276 -34.20 3.74 35.78
CA ALA A 276 -34.74 3.60 34.43
C ALA A 276 -33.68 3.93 33.37
N ALA A 277 -32.97 5.05 33.51
CA ALA A 277 -31.88 5.44 32.62
C ALA A 277 -30.76 4.38 32.59
N ARG A 278 -30.35 3.86 33.76
CA ARG A 278 -29.37 2.77 33.85
C ARG A 278 -29.81 1.48 33.18
N ARG A 279 -31.07 1.08 33.33
CA ARG A 279 -31.60 -0.13 32.67
C ARG A 279 -31.57 0.02 31.15
N LEU A 280 -31.92 1.20 30.65
CA LEU A 280 -31.85 1.50 29.21
C LEU A 280 -30.40 1.48 28.72
N ALA A 281 -29.48 2.17 29.40
CA ALA A 281 -28.05 2.13 29.09
C ALA A 281 -27.50 0.69 29.06
N TRP A 282 -27.86 -0.13 30.06
CA TRP A 282 -27.45 -1.54 30.09
C TRP A 282 -28.06 -2.35 28.94
N SER A 283 -29.32 -2.08 28.59
CA SER A 283 -29.97 -2.75 27.46
C SER A 283 -29.26 -2.44 26.14
N LEU A 284 -28.86 -1.18 25.93
CA LEU A 284 -28.15 -0.73 24.73
C LEU A 284 -26.72 -1.29 24.66
N LEU A 285 -26.02 -1.34 25.80
CA LEU A 285 -24.71 -2.01 25.87
C LEU A 285 -24.82 -3.48 25.49
N ARG A 286 -25.83 -4.18 26.00
CA ARG A 286 -26.05 -5.60 25.71
C ARG A 286 -26.42 -5.83 24.26
N THR A 287 -27.36 -5.08 23.69
CA THR A 287 -27.72 -5.22 22.27
C THR A 287 -26.54 -4.89 21.37
N GLY A 288 -25.75 -3.85 21.70
CA GLY A 288 -24.53 -3.53 20.97
C GLY A 288 -23.44 -4.61 21.07
N LEU A 289 -23.38 -5.35 22.19
CA LEU A 289 -22.50 -6.52 22.34
C LEU A 289 -22.98 -7.72 21.50
N GLU A 290 -24.28 -8.00 21.51
CA GLU A 290 -24.91 -9.09 20.74
C GLU A 290 -24.74 -8.89 19.23
N ASP A 291 -24.91 -7.66 18.74
CA ASP A 291 -24.72 -7.30 17.32
C ASP A 291 -23.24 -7.43 16.89
N SER A 292 -22.31 -7.09 17.80
CA SER A 292 -20.87 -7.27 17.57
C SER A 292 -20.47 -8.74 17.43
N THR A 293 -21.08 -9.62 18.24
CA THR A 293 -20.83 -11.07 18.17
C THR A 293 -21.37 -11.70 16.89
N HIS A 294 -22.57 -11.31 16.44
CA HIS A 294 -23.14 -11.83 15.20
C HIS A 294 -22.42 -11.32 13.94
N GLY A 295 -21.91 -10.09 13.94
CA GLY A 295 -21.07 -9.57 12.86
C GLY A 295 -19.74 -10.32 12.71
N THR A 296 -19.25 -10.97 13.77
CA THR A 296 -17.99 -11.74 13.75
C THR A 296 -18.21 -13.17 13.23
N GLU A 297 -19.36 -13.78 13.49
CA GLU A 297 -19.69 -15.14 13.04
C GLU A 297 -20.10 -15.19 11.55
N GLY A 298 -20.77 -14.15 11.02
CA GLY A 298 -21.16 -14.09 9.60
C GLY A 298 -20.01 -13.92 8.60
N GLN A 299 -18.82 -13.55 9.07
CA GLN A 299 -17.63 -13.36 8.23
C GLN A 299 -16.81 -14.66 8.07
N GLY A 300 -17.10 -15.70 8.87
CA GLY A 300 -16.34 -16.97 8.88
C GLY A 300 -16.78 -18.02 7.86
N ASP A 301 -17.96 -17.89 7.26
CA ASP A 301 -18.57 -18.94 6.41
C ASP A 301 -18.45 -18.68 4.89
N ASN A 302 -17.73 -17.65 4.47
CA ASN A 302 -17.46 -17.36 3.04
C ASN A 302 -15.96 -17.31 2.74
N ALA A 303 -15.24 -18.38 3.05
CA ALA A 303 -13.87 -18.62 2.60
C ALA A 303 -13.77 -19.98 1.89
#